data_AF-A0A917E5T6-F1
#
_entry.id   AF-A0A917E5T6-F1
#
_cell.length_a   1.000
_cell.length_b   1.000
_cell.length_c   1.000
_cell.angle_alpha   90.00
_cell.angle_beta   90.00
_cell.angle_gamma   90.00
#
_symmetry.space_group_name_H-M   'P 1'
#
loop_
_entity.id
_entity.type
_entity.pdbx_description
1 polymer ?
#
loop_
_entity_poly.entity_id
_entity_poly.type
_entity_poly.pdbx_seq_one_letter_code
_entity_poly.pdbx_strand_id
1 'polypeptide(L)'
;MADLDSVLGCLDLNLDRSVERLKDLLRIPSISTDPAYAAECRRCAEWLKEDLAAIGFSARVAESAGHPMVVAHHGGAGENAPHVLFYGHYDVQPVDPLELWETAPFEPQIATRPDGTRRILGRGSADDKGQLMTFVEACRAYIAETGSLPCRVTIFLEGEEESGSPSLLPFMDAHKDELSADIALVCDTNMWDAETPAIATSLRGLVGEEVVIRCADKDLHSGYFGGAAANPIHILAAILAGLHDADGRVTLPGFYDGVEELPDEVRAIWKGLDFSEAEFLGQVGLAAPAGEKGRSVLEQTWSRPTAEVNGIQGGYTGKGFKTVIAAEASAKVSFRLVGRQDPAKIRAAFRRFVTERLPADARVEFHEHGGSPSIELPFESPELQAARAALSAEWPKPAVMIGMGGSIPVVGEFQRRLGMGSLLIGFGLGDDRIHSPNEKYEMTSFAKGQRSWARVLEALGRQRA
;
A
#
# COMPACT_ATOMS: atom_id res chain seq x y z
N MET A 1 35.12 -17.18 -2.25
CA MET A 1 33.78 -16.59 -2.43
C MET A 1 33.58 -15.70 -1.22
N ALA A 2 33.41 -14.40 -1.44
CA ALA A 2 32.93 -13.53 -0.37
C ALA A 2 31.60 -14.12 0.10
N ASP A 3 31.55 -14.53 1.37
CA ASP A 3 30.32 -14.98 2.01
C ASP A 3 29.49 -13.74 2.33
N LEU A 4 28.17 -13.87 2.42
CA LEU A 4 27.23 -12.79 2.78
C LEU A 4 27.73 -11.93 3.95
N ASP A 5 28.47 -12.53 4.89
CA ASP A 5 29.13 -11.84 6.00
C ASP A 5 30.06 -10.69 5.58
N SER A 6 30.80 -10.81 4.47
CA SER A 6 31.66 -9.71 4.01
C SER A 6 30.85 -8.54 3.45
N VAL A 7 29.75 -8.84 2.75
CA VAL A 7 28.79 -7.82 2.27
C VAL A 7 28.16 -7.09 3.45
N LEU A 8 27.70 -7.84 4.46
CA LEU A 8 27.14 -7.27 5.68
C LEU A 8 28.17 -6.42 6.46
N GLY A 9 29.42 -6.87 6.55
CA GLY A 9 30.51 -6.09 7.14
C GLY A 9 30.84 -4.82 6.34
N CYS A 10 30.76 -4.88 5.01
CA CYS A 10 30.96 -3.72 4.14
C CYS A 10 29.87 -2.66 4.35
N LEU A 11 28.61 -3.07 4.54
CA LEU A 11 27.51 -2.17 4.91
C LEU A 11 27.78 -1.47 6.25
N ASP A 12 28.17 -2.25 7.28
CA ASP A 12 28.44 -1.70 8.61
C ASP A 12 29.58 -0.67 8.58
N LEU A 13 30.67 -0.97 7.85
CA LEU A 13 31.83 -0.08 7.70
C LEU A 13 31.53 1.19 6.89
N ASN A 14 30.52 1.16 6.03
CA ASN A 14 30.16 2.28 5.15
C ASN A 14 28.89 3.02 5.55
N LEU A 15 28.25 2.65 6.67
CA LEU A 15 26.97 3.24 7.09
C LEU A 15 26.98 4.77 7.10
N ASP A 16 28.03 5.41 7.62
CA ASP A 16 28.14 6.87 7.63
C ASP A 16 28.18 7.48 6.21
N ARG A 17 28.79 6.78 5.24
CA ARG A 17 28.79 7.23 3.83
C ARG A 17 27.43 7.03 3.20
N SER A 18 26.76 5.91 3.50
CA SER A 18 25.38 5.65 3.07
C SER A 18 24.44 6.75 3.57
N VAL A 19 24.60 7.19 4.81
CA VAL A 19 23.84 8.30 5.39
C VAL A 19 24.13 9.62 4.66
N GLU A 20 25.39 9.93 4.34
CA GLU A 20 25.68 11.16 3.60
C GLU A 20 25.11 11.13 2.18
N ARG A 21 25.15 9.99 1.46
CA ARG A 21 24.47 9.87 0.16
C ARG A 21 22.96 10.06 0.27
N LEU A 22 22.33 9.47 1.29
CA LEU A 22 20.91 9.69 1.56
C LEU A 22 20.65 11.18 1.85
N LYS A 23 21.47 11.85 2.66
CA LYS A 23 21.34 13.29 2.92
C LYS A 23 21.47 14.13 1.65
N ASP A 24 22.36 13.75 0.72
CA ASP A 24 22.46 14.41 -0.59
C ASP A 24 21.18 14.27 -1.41
N LEU A 25 20.59 13.08 -1.43
CA LEU A 25 19.30 12.82 -2.10
C LEU A 25 18.14 13.59 -1.44
N LEU A 26 18.10 13.65 -0.10
CA LEU A 26 17.09 14.36 0.68
C LEU A 26 17.16 15.89 0.49
N ARG A 27 18.33 16.45 0.16
CA ARG A 27 18.46 17.89 -0.16
C ARG A 27 17.81 18.30 -1.48
N ILE A 28 17.32 17.35 -2.28
CA ILE A 28 16.61 17.61 -3.52
C ILE A 28 15.11 17.69 -3.25
N PRO A 29 14.47 18.87 -3.32
CA PRO A 29 13.04 19.00 -3.07
C PRO A 29 12.20 18.54 -4.27
N SER A 30 12.15 17.23 -4.50
CA SER A 30 11.38 16.59 -5.58
C SER A 30 9.89 16.51 -5.26
N ILE A 31 9.24 17.65 -5.04
CA ILE A 31 7.80 17.72 -4.74
C ILE A 31 7.01 17.54 -6.04
N SER A 32 6.44 16.35 -6.28
CA SER A 32 5.79 16.04 -7.56
C SER A 32 4.47 16.78 -7.79
N THR A 33 3.74 17.04 -6.71
CA THR A 33 2.39 17.65 -6.75
C THR A 33 2.42 19.13 -7.13
N ASP A 34 3.56 19.80 -6.98
CA ASP A 34 3.72 21.22 -7.27
C ASP A 34 4.55 21.41 -8.56
N PRO A 35 3.94 21.94 -9.65
CA PRO A 35 4.64 22.21 -10.90
C PRO A 35 5.90 23.09 -10.77
N ALA A 36 6.01 23.93 -9.73
CA ALA A 36 7.19 24.73 -9.46
C ALA A 36 8.45 23.88 -9.19
N TYR A 37 8.26 22.64 -8.72
CA TYR A 37 9.33 21.70 -8.39
C TYR A 37 9.58 20.66 -9.50
N ALA A 38 8.99 20.80 -10.68
CA ALA A 38 9.22 19.88 -11.80
C ALA A 38 10.70 19.74 -12.20
N ALA A 39 11.45 20.85 -12.15
CA ALA A 39 12.90 20.82 -12.40
C ALA A 39 13.66 20.05 -11.31
N GLU A 40 13.19 20.11 -10.07
CA GLU A 40 13.78 19.41 -8.92
C GLU A 40 13.46 17.90 -8.95
N CYS A 41 12.27 17.53 -9.39
CA CYS A 41 11.92 16.13 -9.67
C CYS A 41 12.85 15.54 -10.74
N ARG A 42 13.07 16.26 -11.85
CA ARG A 42 14.04 15.85 -12.87
C ARG A 42 15.47 15.80 -12.32
N ARG A 43 15.89 16.77 -11.51
CA ARG A 43 17.22 16.78 -10.87
C ARG A 43 17.41 15.55 -9.98
N CYS A 44 16.36 15.13 -9.26
CA CYS A 44 16.38 13.94 -8.43
C CYS A 44 16.53 12.66 -9.27
N ALA A 45 15.78 12.54 -10.37
CA ALA A 45 15.90 11.43 -11.31
C ALA A 45 17.31 11.32 -11.91
N GLU A 46 17.91 12.44 -12.32
CA GLU A 46 19.27 12.47 -12.86
C GLU A 46 20.32 12.11 -11.80
N TRP A 47 20.15 12.58 -10.56
CA TRP A 47 21.02 12.21 -9.45
C TRP A 47 21.00 10.70 -9.21
N LEU A 48 19.81 10.09 -9.19
CA LEU A 48 19.65 8.64 -9.02
C LEU A 48 20.26 7.86 -10.19
N LYS A 49 20.08 8.34 -11.43
CA LYS A 49 20.73 7.75 -12.60
C LYS A 49 22.26 7.74 -12.43
N GLU A 50 22.83 8.86 -11.99
CA GLU A 50 24.28 8.99 -11.80
C GLU A 50 24.80 8.11 -10.66
N ASP A 51 24.10 8.05 -9.51
CA ASP A 51 24.50 7.22 -8.38
C ASP A 51 24.42 5.71 -8.71
N LEU A 52 23.36 5.28 -9.40
CA LEU A 52 23.20 3.90 -9.88
C LEU A 52 24.27 3.53 -10.92
N ALA A 53 24.56 4.43 -11.86
CA ALA A 53 25.64 4.22 -12.84
C ALA A 53 27.01 4.11 -12.17
N ALA A 54 27.27 4.89 -11.11
CA ALA A 54 28.53 4.86 -10.37
C ALA A 54 28.79 3.51 -9.67
N ILE A 55 27.75 2.69 -9.45
CA ILE A 55 27.88 1.34 -8.89
C ILE A 55 27.73 0.24 -9.94
N GLY A 56 27.77 0.57 -11.23
CA GLY A 56 27.84 -0.42 -12.32
C GLY A 56 26.50 -0.82 -12.93
N PHE A 57 25.39 -0.14 -12.61
CA PHE A 57 24.14 -0.33 -13.34
C PHE A 57 24.16 0.41 -14.68
N SER A 58 23.49 -0.16 -15.69
CA SER A 58 23.09 0.59 -16.88
C SER A 58 21.81 1.37 -16.57
N ALA A 59 21.95 2.64 -16.20
CA ALA A 59 20.85 3.49 -15.73
C ALA A 59 20.47 4.58 -16.75
N ARG A 60 19.18 4.88 -16.86
CA ARG A 60 18.63 5.95 -17.69
C ARG A 60 17.50 6.69 -16.99
N VAL A 61 17.39 7.98 -17.28
CA VAL A 61 16.17 8.77 -17.04
C VAL A 61 15.26 8.58 -18.26
N ALA A 62 14.04 8.13 -18.02
CA ALA A 62 13.05 7.79 -19.04
C ALA A 62 11.94 8.85 -19.05
N GLU A 63 11.77 9.53 -20.17
CA GLU A 63 10.70 10.52 -20.31
C GLU A 63 9.31 9.87 -20.17
N SER A 64 8.41 10.58 -19.51
CA SER A 64 7.01 10.20 -19.31
C SER A 64 6.10 11.38 -19.69
N ALA A 65 4.79 11.26 -19.48
CA ALA A 65 3.87 12.36 -19.71
C ALA A 65 4.01 13.49 -18.66
N GLY A 66 4.47 13.15 -17.45
CA GLY A 66 4.77 14.09 -16.38
C GLY A 66 6.22 13.97 -15.92
N HIS A 67 6.46 13.56 -14.67
CA HIS A 67 7.82 13.42 -14.14
C HIS A 67 8.51 12.15 -14.68
N PRO A 68 9.82 12.19 -14.98
CA PRO A 68 10.49 11.08 -15.62
C PRO A 68 10.65 9.87 -14.69
N MET A 69 10.75 8.67 -15.27
CA MET A 69 11.07 7.46 -14.51
C MET A 69 12.58 7.23 -14.49
N VAL A 70 13.12 6.56 -13.48
CA VAL A 70 14.49 6.04 -13.48
C VAL A 70 14.44 4.53 -13.68
N VAL A 71 15.09 4.04 -14.74
CA VAL A 71 15.21 2.60 -15.00
C VAL A 71 16.67 2.24 -15.04
N ALA A 72 17.07 1.22 -14.28
CA ALA A 72 18.45 0.75 -14.23
C ALA A 72 18.55 -0.77 -14.22
N HIS A 73 19.54 -1.32 -14.92
CA HIS A 73 19.72 -2.77 -15.04
C HIS A 73 21.12 -3.22 -14.61
N HIS A 74 21.18 -4.34 -13.91
CA HIS A 74 22.42 -5.05 -13.59
C HIS A 74 22.30 -6.54 -13.91
N GLY A 75 23.29 -7.09 -14.63
CA GLY A 75 23.27 -8.46 -15.15
C GLY A 75 23.42 -9.57 -14.09
N GLY A 76 23.80 -9.20 -12.86
CA GLY A 76 23.90 -10.12 -11.73
C GLY A 76 24.84 -11.30 -11.98
N ALA A 77 24.52 -12.45 -11.40
CA ALA A 77 25.28 -13.70 -11.57
C ALA A 77 25.13 -14.37 -12.95
N GLY A 78 24.48 -13.69 -13.92
CA GLY A 78 24.32 -14.16 -15.29
C GLY A 78 22.86 -14.45 -15.68
N GLU A 79 22.65 -14.92 -16.91
CA GLU A 79 21.31 -15.04 -17.53
C GLU A 79 20.36 -16.00 -16.80
N ASN A 80 20.91 -17.03 -16.14
CA ASN A 80 20.15 -18.04 -15.40
C ASN A 80 19.82 -17.64 -13.95
N ALA A 81 20.38 -16.53 -13.46
CA ALA A 81 20.07 -16.04 -12.13
C ALA A 81 18.61 -15.54 -12.07
N PRO A 82 17.93 -15.66 -10.92
CA PRO A 82 16.62 -15.05 -10.72
C PRO A 82 16.65 -13.57 -11.08
N HIS A 83 15.60 -13.08 -11.73
CA HIS A 83 15.45 -11.68 -12.09
C HIS A 83 14.45 -11.02 -11.15
N VAL A 84 14.92 -10.06 -10.37
CA VAL A 84 14.07 -9.25 -9.49
C VAL A 84 13.92 -7.84 -10.06
N LEU A 85 12.74 -7.25 -9.90
CA LEU A 85 12.51 -5.83 -10.11
C LEU A 85 12.37 -5.15 -8.75
N PHE A 86 13.21 -4.16 -8.44
CA PHE A 86 13.03 -3.30 -7.29
C PHE A 86 12.24 -2.05 -7.69
N TYR A 87 11.22 -1.73 -6.92
CA TYR A 87 10.40 -0.54 -7.07
C TYR A 87 10.48 0.35 -5.81
N GLY A 88 10.54 1.65 -6.05
CA GLY A 88 10.37 2.73 -5.07
C GLY A 88 10.02 4.03 -5.80
N HIS A 89 9.93 5.14 -5.08
CA HIS A 89 9.70 6.46 -5.69
C HIS A 89 10.61 7.55 -5.12
N TYR A 90 10.97 8.52 -5.95
CA TYR A 90 11.89 9.58 -5.57
C TYR A 90 11.20 10.92 -5.32
N ASP A 91 9.94 11.07 -5.72
CA ASP A 91 9.14 12.23 -5.37
C ASP A 91 8.66 12.17 -3.92
N VAL A 92 8.31 13.34 -3.39
CA VAL A 92 7.94 13.51 -1.98
C VAL A 92 6.75 14.45 -1.84
N GLN A 93 5.96 14.31 -0.77
CA GLN A 93 4.89 15.26 -0.45
C GLN A 93 5.38 16.73 -0.27
N PRO A 94 4.48 17.72 -0.45
CA PRO A 94 4.68 19.09 0.02
C PRO A 94 5.05 19.19 1.50
N VAL A 95 5.59 20.34 1.89
CA VAL A 95 6.11 20.57 3.25
C VAL A 95 5.14 21.38 4.14
N ASP A 96 3.97 21.74 3.62
CA ASP A 96 2.99 22.52 4.37
C ASP A 96 2.38 21.72 5.53
N PRO A 97 2.10 22.34 6.68
CA PRO A 97 2.47 23.72 7.04
C PRO A 97 3.95 23.84 7.47
N LEU A 98 4.70 24.72 6.80
CA LEU A 98 6.15 24.86 7.01
C LEU A 98 6.50 25.31 8.44
N GLU A 99 5.64 26.09 9.09
CA GLU A 99 5.85 26.60 10.45
C GLU A 99 5.80 25.54 11.56
N LEU A 100 5.29 24.35 11.26
CA LEU A 100 5.28 23.22 12.20
C LEU A 100 6.55 22.36 12.14
N TRP A 101 7.49 22.68 11.23
CA TRP A 101 8.77 22.01 11.15
C TRP A 101 9.76 22.60 12.17
N GLU A 102 10.33 21.73 13.00
CA GLU A 102 11.39 22.06 13.96
C GLU A 102 12.74 22.26 13.26
N THR A 103 12.93 21.62 12.11
CA THR A 103 14.13 21.72 11.26
C THR A 103 13.72 21.89 9.80
N ALA A 104 14.52 22.58 8.99
CA ALA A 104 14.15 22.82 7.59
C ALA A 104 13.97 21.48 6.83
N PRO A 105 12.86 21.26 6.11
CA PRO A 105 12.49 19.95 5.58
C PRO A 105 13.54 19.30 4.67
N PHE A 106 14.28 20.10 3.90
CA PHE A 106 15.30 19.65 2.95
C PHE A 106 16.74 19.95 3.43
N GLU A 107 16.93 20.19 4.73
CA GLU A 107 18.23 20.24 5.39
C GLU A 107 18.35 19.04 6.35
N PRO A 108 18.58 17.82 5.85
CA PRO A 108 18.45 16.61 6.66
C PRO A 108 19.49 16.55 7.78
N GLN A 109 19.03 16.18 8.98
CA GLN A 109 19.84 16.14 10.20
C GLN A 109 19.76 14.78 10.88
N ILE A 110 20.83 14.39 11.57
CA ILE A 110 20.78 13.27 12.52
C ILE A 110 20.45 13.83 13.89
N ALA A 111 19.33 13.40 14.47
CA ALA A 111 18.94 13.74 15.82
C ALA A 111 19.09 12.52 16.75
N THR A 112 19.61 12.75 17.95
CA THR A 112 19.68 11.74 19.02
C THR A 112 18.57 12.01 20.02
N ARG A 113 17.74 11.01 20.30
CA ARG A 113 16.67 11.07 21.31
C ARG A 113 17.25 10.89 22.71
N PRO A 114 16.49 11.26 23.77
CA PRO A 114 16.95 11.08 25.16
C PRO A 114 17.31 9.65 25.55
N ASP A 115 16.72 8.65 24.89
CA ASP A 115 17.02 7.22 25.06
C ASP A 115 18.28 6.75 24.30
N GLY A 116 18.97 7.65 23.60
CA GLY A 116 20.17 7.37 22.82
C GLY A 116 19.91 6.86 21.40
N THR A 117 18.65 6.61 21.02
CA THR A 117 18.31 6.24 19.64
C THR A 117 18.57 7.41 18.69
N ARG A 118 18.95 7.11 17.45
CA ARG A 118 19.27 8.11 16.43
C ARG A 118 18.28 8.00 15.28
N ARG A 119 17.87 9.14 14.74
CA ARG A 119 16.96 9.24 13.60
C ARG A 119 17.43 10.29 12.61
N ILE A 120 17.15 10.05 11.34
CA ILE A 120 17.31 11.01 10.25
C ILE A 120 16.03 11.85 10.23
N LEU A 121 16.16 13.17 10.26
CA LEU A 121 15.06 14.11 10.10
C LEU A 121 15.10 14.70 8.70
N GLY A 122 13.94 14.84 8.05
CA GLY A 122 13.82 15.48 6.75
C GLY A 122 12.65 14.92 5.94
N ARG A 123 12.11 15.74 5.03
CA ARG A 123 11.08 15.29 4.07
C ARG A 123 11.67 14.23 3.14
N GLY A 124 10.98 13.11 3.04
CA GLY A 124 11.38 11.93 2.27
C GLY A 124 12.37 11.01 2.98
N SER A 125 12.69 11.27 4.25
CA SER A 125 13.61 10.44 5.03
C SER A 125 13.07 9.02 5.24
N ALA A 126 11.76 8.84 5.38
CA ALA A 126 11.10 7.54 5.44
C ALA A 126 10.37 7.21 4.12
N ASP A 127 9.81 8.23 3.44
CA ASP A 127 8.89 8.06 2.31
C ASP A 127 9.32 8.84 1.05
N ASP A 128 9.98 8.22 0.07
CA ASP A 128 10.55 6.86 0.08
C ASP A 128 12.09 6.89 -0.14
N LYS A 129 12.70 8.08 -0.17
CA LYS A 129 14.15 8.21 -0.45
C LYS A 129 15.02 7.42 0.53
N GLY A 130 14.67 7.40 1.82
CA GLY A 130 15.42 6.61 2.80
C GLY A 130 15.26 5.12 2.61
N GLN A 131 14.05 4.67 2.31
CA GLN A 131 13.71 3.27 2.12
C GLN A 131 14.26 2.73 0.80
N LEU A 132 14.09 3.41 -0.34
CA LEU A 132 14.72 3.02 -1.61
C LEU A 132 16.25 2.94 -1.51
N MET A 133 16.87 3.87 -0.78
CA MET A 133 18.33 3.87 -0.60
C MET A 133 18.82 2.65 0.19
N THR A 134 17.98 2.01 1.01
CA THR A 134 18.38 0.76 1.68
C THR A 134 18.73 -0.34 0.67
N PHE A 135 17.96 -0.46 -0.42
CA PHE A 135 18.22 -1.45 -1.47
C PHE A 135 19.41 -1.07 -2.34
N VAL A 136 19.53 0.21 -2.71
CA VAL A 136 20.66 0.73 -3.49
C VAL A 136 21.99 0.47 -2.76
N GLU A 137 22.02 0.71 -1.45
CA GLU A 137 23.21 0.46 -0.64
C GLU A 137 23.53 -1.03 -0.44
N ALA A 138 22.51 -1.89 -0.34
CA ALA A 138 22.71 -3.34 -0.36
C ALA A 138 23.36 -3.81 -1.67
N CYS A 139 22.88 -3.29 -2.81
CA CYS A 139 23.48 -3.57 -4.12
C CYS A 139 24.93 -3.06 -4.19
N ARG A 140 25.18 -1.84 -3.68
CA ARG A 140 26.51 -1.23 -3.65
C ARG A 140 27.52 -2.09 -2.88
N ALA A 141 27.13 -2.59 -1.71
CA ALA A 141 28.00 -3.46 -0.91
C ALA A 141 28.29 -4.79 -1.60
N TYR A 142 27.28 -5.42 -2.22
CA TYR A 142 27.49 -6.65 -3.00
C TYR A 142 28.48 -6.45 -4.14
N ILE A 143 28.31 -5.38 -4.92
CA ILE A 143 29.15 -5.10 -6.08
C ILE A 143 30.58 -4.77 -5.63
N ALA A 144 30.74 -4.04 -4.51
CA ALA A 144 32.05 -3.73 -3.95
C ALA A 144 32.81 -4.99 -3.48
N GLU A 145 32.12 -5.92 -2.82
CA GLU A 145 32.75 -7.11 -2.21
C GLU A 145 32.90 -8.28 -3.17
N THR A 146 31.97 -8.42 -4.12
CA THR A 146 31.85 -9.63 -4.96
C THR A 146 32.01 -9.35 -6.46
N GLY A 147 31.95 -8.07 -6.86
CA GLY A 147 31.96 -7.64 -8.26
C GLY A 147 30.64 -7.85 -9.00
N SER A 148 29.60 -8.42 -8.35
CA SER A 148 28.28 -8.60 -8.96
C SER A 148 27.15 -8.69 -7.92
N LEU A 149 25.94 -8.99 -8.37
CA LEU A 149 24.75 -9.25 -7.54
C LEU A 149 24.34 -10.73 -7.66
N PRO A 150 23.77 -11.35 -6.62
CA PRO A 150 23.30 -12.73 -6.66
C PRO A 150 22.10 -12.93 -7.59
N CYS A 151 21.35 -11.85 -7.89
CA CYS A 151 20.21 -11.82 -8.80
C CYS A 151 20.50 -10.88 -9.98
N ARG A 152 19.81 -11.10 -11.11
CA ARG A 152 19.61 -10.04 -12.11
C ARG A 152 18.67 -9.00 -11.50
N VAL A 153 18.99 -7.72 -11.65
CA VAL A 153 18.22 -6.64 -11.01
C VAL A 153 17.79 -5.60 -12.04
N THR A 154 16.50 -5.31 -12.08
CA THR A 154 15.95 -4.07 -12.64
C THR A 154 15.55 -3.17 -11.49
N ILE A 155 16.05 -1.94 -11.43
CA ILE A 155 15.54 -0.90 -10.52
C ILE A 155 14.63 0.00 -11.34
N PHE A 156 13.40 0.21 -10.85
CA PHE A 156 12.41 1.07 -11.45
C PHE A 156 11.91 2.06 -10.39
N LEU A 157 12.31 3.33 -10.51
CA LEU A 157 11.91 4.38 -9.58
C LEU A 157 11.00 5.38 -10.27
N GLU A 158 9.81 5.62 -9.71
CA GLU A 158 8.91 6.65 -10.23
C GLU A 158 9.07 8.00 -9.53
N GLY A 159 8.54 9.05 -10.15
CA GLY A 159 8.58 10.42 -9.65
C GLY A 159 7.21 11.06 -9.49
N GLU A 160 6.16 10.25 -9.39
CA GLU A 160 4.77 10.73 -9.33
C GLU A 160 3.89 9.95 -8.34
N GLU A 161 4.45 9.13 -7.45
CA GLU A 161 3.67 8.30 -6.51
C GLU A 161 2.74 9.19 -5.68
N GLU A 162 3.30 10.28 -5.16
CA GLU A 162 2.63 11.24 -4.28
C GLU A 162 1.60 12.11 -5.02
N SER A 163 1.58 11.99 -6.35
CA SER A 163 0.63 12.63 -7.28
C SER A 163 -0.34 11.63 -7.93
N GLY A 164 -0.38 10.38 -7.45
CA GLY A 164 -1.27 9.32 -7.94
C GLY A 164 -0.81 8.63 -9.22
N SER A 165 0.48 8.72 -9.55
CA SER A 165 1.17 7.99 -10.63
C SER A 165 0.51 8.09 -12.02
N PRO A 166 0.12 9.29 -12.52
CA PRO A 166 -0.61 9.42 -13.78
C PRO A 166 0.14 8.90 -15.01
N SER A 167 1.48 8.93 -15.00
CA SER A 167 2.31 8.44 -16.11
C SER A 167 2.72 6.98 -15.98
N LEU A 168 2.49 6.34 -14.83
CA LEU A 168 2.92 4.97 -14.56
C LEU A 168 2.28 3.96 -15.52
N LEU A 169 0.95 4.03 -15.69
CA LEU A 169 0.24 3.04 -16.51
C LEU A 169 0.69 3.06 -17.98
N PRO A 170 0.70 4.23 -18.67
CA PRO A 170 1.20 4.28 -20.04
C PRO A 170 2.66 3.86 -20.16
N PHE A 171 3.49 4.18 -19.17
CA PHE A 171 4.90 3.78 -19.16
C PHE A 171 5.06 2.25 -19.06
N MET A 172 4.35 1.62 -18.12
CA MET A 172 4.37 0.16 -17.97
C MET A 172 3.90 -0.58 -19.24
N ASP A 173 2.92 -0.04 -19.95
CA ASP A 173 2.45 -0.61 -21.22
C ASP A 173 3.50 -0.52 -22.32
N ALA A 174 4.20 0.62 -22.41
CA ALA A 174 5.25 0.83 -23.40
C ALA A 174 6.54 0.06 -23.10
N HIS A 175 6.81 -0.22 -21.82
CA HIS A 175 8.05 -0.82 -21.33
C HIS A 175 7.85 -2.21 -20.70
N LYS A 176 6.76 -2.90 -21.05
CA LYS A 176 6.38 -4.20 -20.47
C LYS A 176 7.53 -5.22 -20.45
N ASP A 177 8.23 -5.38 -21.57
CA ASP A 177 9.32 -6.36 -21.69
C ASP A 177 10.54 -5.97 -20.84
N GLU A 178 10.83 -4.68 -20.69
CA GLU A 178 11.95 -4.14 -19.89
C GLU A 178 11.69 -4.27 -18.38
N LEU A 179 10.42 -4.12 -17.98
CA LEU A 179 9.98 -4.17 -16.58
C LEU A 179 9.52 -5.57 -16.13
N SER A 180 9.46 -6.55 -17.04
CA SER A 180 9.12 -7.92 -16.67
C SER A 180 10.29 -8.59 -15.94
N ALA A 181 10.01 -9.16 -14.78
CA ALA A 181 10.94 -9.92 -13.96
C ALA A 181 10.21 -11.13 -13.31
N ASP A 182 10.92 -11.97 -12.57
CA ASP A 182 10.31 -13.10 -11.86
C ASP A 182 9.44 -12.61 -10.68
N ILE A 183 9.88 -11.57 -9.99
CA ILE A 183 9.18 -10.98 -8.84
C ILE A 183 9.53 -9.51 -8.65
N ALA A 184 8.55 -8.72 -8.19
CA ALA A 184 8.77 -7.33 -7.76
C ALA A 184 9.12 -7.28 -6.27
N LEU A 185 10.06 -6.42 -5.90
CA LEU A 185 10.43 -6.05 -4.55
C LEU A 185 10.02 -4.59 -4.37
N VAL A 186 9.02 -4.33 -3.52
CA VAL A 186 8.45 -3.00 -3.31
C VAL A 186 8.83 -2.55 -1.91
N CYS A 187 9.58 -1.45 -1.81
CA CYS A 187 10.04 -0.91 -0.53
C CYS A 187 9.30 0.37 -0.21
N ASP A 188 8.05 0.26 0.20
CA ASP A 188 7.24 1.41 0.63
C ASP A 188 6.15 0.92 1.59
N THR A 189 6.60 0.32 2.70
CA THR A 189 5.71 -0.24 3.73
C THR A 189 6.38 -0.13 5.10
N ASN A 190 5.63 -0.46 6.15
CA ASN A 190 6.13 -0.42 7.51
C ASN A 190 6.52 -1.81 8.02
N MET A 191 7.43 -1.82 8.98
CA MET A 191 7.57 -2.95 9.89
C MET A 191 6.36 -3.04 10.83
N TRP A 192 6.23 -4.16 11.53
CA TRP A 192 5.21 -4.31 12.56
C TRP A 192 5.52 -3.42 13.78
N ASP A 193 6.76 -3.47 14.25
CA ASP A 193 7.31 -2.61 15.30
C ASP A 193 8.81 -2.39 15.05
N ALA A 194 9.48 -1.66 15.94
CA ALA A 194 10.91 -1.33 15.82
C ALA A 194 11.87 -2.55 15.83
N GLU A 195 11.38 -3.76 16.14
CA GLU A 195 12.16 -4.98 16.24
C GLU A 195 11.66 -6.11 15.34
N THR A 196 10.46 -5.96 14.75
CA THR A 196 9.73 -7.01 14.05
C THR A 196 9.49 -6.60 12.59
N PRO A 197 10.28 -7.10 11.64
CA PRO A 197 10.09 -6.80 10.24
C PRO A 197 8.80 -7.44 9.74
N ALA A 198 8.16 -6.81 8.75
CA ALA A 198 6.93 -7.31 8.18
C ALA A 198 7.05 -7.42 6.65
N ILE A 199 6.33 -8.39 6.08
CA ILE A 199 6.08 -8.48 4.65
C ILE A 199 4.59 -8.32 4.44
N ALA A 200 4.16 -7.28 3.72
CA ALA A 200 2.77 -7.16 3.32
C ALA A 200 2.50 -8.15 2.18
N THR A 201 1.65 -9.14 2.48
CA THR A 201 1.31 -10.24 1.57
C THR A 201 -0.02 -10.03 0.86
N SER A 202 -0.83 -9.08 1.34
CA SER A 202 -2.11 -8.76 0.74
C SER A 202 -2.46 -7.27 0.77
N LEU A 203 -3.16 -6.83 -0.27
CA LEU A 203 -3.83 -5.55 -0.39
C LEU A 203 -5.30 -5.79 -0.71
N ARG A 204 -6.20 -5.14 0.02
CA ARG A 204 -7.63 -5.27 -0.26
C ARG A 204 -7.98 -4.60 -1.58
N GLY A 205 -8.79 -5.30 -2.38
CA GLY A 205 -9.44 -4.75 -3.56
C GLY A 205 -10.59 -3.82 -3.17
N LEU A 206 -11.26 -3.26 -4.17
CA LEU A 206 -12.37 -2.33 -3.98
C LEU A 206 -13.45 -2.53 -5.04
N VAL A 207 -14.72 -2.41 -4.65
CA VAL A 207 -15.83 -2.08 -5.55
C VAL A 207 -16.57 -0.90 -4.97
N GLY A 208 -16.68 0.20 -5.71
CA GLY A 208 -17.55 1.32 -5.35
C GLY A 208 -18.81 1.34 -6.22
N GLU A 209 -19.96 1.63 -5.62
CA GLU A 209 -21.22 1.80 -6.34
C GLU A 209 -22.14 2.80 -5.62
N GLU A 210 -22.83 3.62 -6.40
CA GLU A 210 -23.95 4.43 -5.92
C GLU A 210 -25.26 3.80 -6.41
N VAL A 211 -26.25 3.74 -5.52
CA VAL A 211 -27.61 3.29 -5.81
C VAL A 211 -28.58 4.43 -5.56
N VAL A 212 -29.51 4.66 -6.48
CA VAL A 212 -30.57 5.66 -6.37
C VAL A 212 -31.93 4.97 -6.53
N ILE A 213 -32.81 5.09 -5.52
CA ILE A 213 -34.16 4.53 -5.53
C ILE A 213 -35.18 5.67 -5.65
N ARG A 214 -36.06 5.59 -6.65
CA ARG A 214 -37.14 6.55 -6.91
C ARG A 214 -38.50 5.89 -6.70
N CYS A 215 -39.37 6.54 -5.92
CA CYS A 215 -40.73 6.04 -5.63
C CYS A 215 -41.84 7.01 -6.04
N ALA A 216 -41.51 8.28 -6.31
CA ALA A 216 -42.46 9.29 -6.77
C ALA A 216 -41.80 10.26 -7.75
N ASP A 217 -42.62 11.01 -8.49
CA ASP A 217 -42.17 12.05 -9.42
C ASP A 217 -41.87 13.39 -8.73
N LYS A 218 -42.23 13.51 -7.44
CA LYS A 218 -42.02 14.68 -6.59
C LYS A 218 -42.07 14.31 -5.11
N ASP A 219 -41.53 15.19 -4.28
CA ASP A 219 -41.68 15.13 -2.83
C ASP A 219 -43.16 15.17 -2.42
N LEU A 220 -43.53 14.34 -1.45
CA LEU A 220 -44.90 14.17 -1.01
C LEU A 220 -45.10 14.73 0.40
N HIS A 221 -46.26 15.33 0.65
CA HIS A 221 -46.65 15.72 2.01
C HIS A 221 -46.86 14.47 2.87
N SER A 222 -46.03 14.27 3.90
CA SER A 222 -46.01 13.03 4.68
C SER A 222 -47.31 12.74 5.45
N GLY A 223 -48.10 13.76 5.77
CA GLY A 223 -49.42 13.56 6.39
C GLY A 223 -50.51 13.13 5.41
N TYR A 224 -50.39 13.49 4.12
CA TYR A 224 -51.39 13.13 3.11
C TYR A 224 -51.09 11.77 2.48
N PHE A 225 -49.81 11.48 2.25
CA PHE A 225 -49.35 10.27 1.58
C PHE A 225 -48.76 9.23 2.54
N GLY A 226 -48.62 9.55 3.83
CA GLY A 226 -48.09 8.64 4.84
C GLY A 226 -48.91 7.36 4.94
N GLY A 227 -48.24 6.21 4.83
CA GLY A 227 -48.87 4.89 4.83
C GLY A 227 -49.47 4.46 3.47
N ALA A 228 -49.69 5.40 2.54
CA ALA A 228 -50.21 5.11 1.21
C ALA A 228 -49.11 5.04 0.13
N ALA A 229 -48.10 5.91 0.21
CA ALA A 229 -46.98 5.94 -0.72
C ALA A 229 -45.73 5.23 -0.16
N ALA A 230 -44.99 4.55 -1.05
CA ALA A 230 -43.69 3.97 -0.71
C ALA A 230 -42.69 5.09 -0.37
N ASN A 231 -41.98 4.95 0.74
CA ASN A 231 -40.91 5.87 1.13
C ASN A 231 -39.55 5.29 0.68
N PRO A 232 -38.84 5.94 -0.27
CA PRO A 232 -37.57 5.43 -0.78
C PRO A 232 -36.50 5.32 0.32
N ILE A 233 -36.57 6.15 1.37
CA ILE A 233 -35.64 6.08 2.51
C ILE A 233 -35.86 4.80 3.32
N HIS A 234 -37.10 4.38 3.55
CA HIS A 234 -37.38 3.13 4.26
C HIS A 234 -36.88 1.91 3.48
N ILE A 235 -37.12 1.91 2.16
CA ILE A 235 -36.67 0.83 1.27
C ILE A 235 -35.15 0.76 1.27
N LEU A 236 -34.49 1.89 1.03
CA LEU A 236 -33.03 1.98 1.00
C LEU A 236 -32.42 1.57 2.35
N ALA A 237 -32.94 2.08 3.46
CA ALA A 237 -32.45 1.72 4.80
C ALA A 237 -32.59 0.22 5.09
N ALA A 238 -33.71 -0.41 4.72
CA ALA A 238 -33.90 -1.84 4.89
C ALA A 238 -32.92 -2.68 4.04
N ILE A 239 -32.68 -2.26 2.79
CA ILE A 239 -31.70 -2.89 1.90
C ILE A 239 -30.28 -2.78 2.47
N LEU A 240 -29.87 -1.57 2.88
CA LEU A 240 -28.52 -1.33 3.40
C LEU A 240 -28.29 -2.04 4.74
N ALA A 241 -29.27 -2.00 5.66
CA ALA A 241 -29.20 -2.75 6.92
C ALA A 241 -29.12 -4.26 6.67
N GLY A 242 -29.74 -4.74 5.59
CA GLY A 242 -29.68 -6.14 5.18
C GLY A 242 -28.33 -6.58 4.64
N LEU A 243 -27.36 -5.68 4.38
CA LEU A 243 -26.02 -6.07 3.90
C LEU A 243 -25.25 -6.90 4.91
N HIS A 244 -25.53 -6.74 6.21
CA HIS A 244 -24.92 -7.53 7.27
C HIS A 244 -25.96 -8.30 8.07
N ASP A 245 -25.59 -9.48 8.56
CA ASP A 245 -26.38 -10.23 9.53
C ASP A 245 -26.05 -9.82 10.98
N ALA A 246 -26.68 -10.50 11.95
CA ALA A 246 -26.51 -10.23 13.37
C ALA A 246 -25.11 -10.60 13.92
N ASP A 247 -24.29 -11.29 13.12
CA ASP A 247 -22.92 -11.67 13.43
C ASP A 247 -21.91 -10.84 12.62
N GLY A 248 -22.35 -9.80 11.90
CA GLY A 248 -21.50 -8.89 11.15
C GLY A 248 -20.99 -9.46 9.82
N ARG A 249 -21.54 -10.59 9.36
CA ARG A 249 -21.16 -11.19 8.07
C ARG A 249 -21.95 -10.55 6.93
N VAL A 250 -21.31 -10.32 5.79
CA VAL A 250 -21.96 -9.77 4.60
C VAL A 250 -22.93 -10.79 3.99
N THR A 251 -24.15 -10.39 3.67
CA THR A 251 -25.24 -11.30 3.28
C THR A 251 -25.44 -11.43 1.77
N LEU A 252 -24.65 -10.72 0.96
CA LEU A 252 -24.78 -10.77 -0.50
C LEU A 252 -24.55 -12.21 -1.00
N PRO A 253 -25.45 -12.78 -1.83
CA PRO A 253 -25.27 -14.13 -2.34
C PRO A 253 -23.99 -14.26 -3.16
N GLY A 254 -23.14 -15.24 -2.80
CA GLY A 254 -21.83 -15.47 -3.44
C GLY A 254 -20.74 -14.50 -2.99
N PHE A 255 -20.96 -13.66 -1.97
CA PHE A 255 -19.98 -12.66 -1.54
C PHE A 255 -18.63 -13.26 -1.17
N TYR A 256 -18.62 -14.41 -0.49
CA TYR A 256 -17.41 -15.05 0.00
C TYR A 256 -16.81 -16.05 -1.00
N ASP A 257 -17.29 -16.10 -2.24
CA ASP A 257 -16.70 -16.95 -3.27
C ASP A 257 -15.27 -16.46 -3.58
N GLY A 258 -14.29 -17.34 -3.40
CA GLY A 258 -12.87 -17.00 -3.56
C GLY A 258 -12.23 -16.36 -2.32
N VAL A 259 -12.93 -16.28 -1.19
CA VAL A 259 -12.35 -15.88 0.10
C VAL A 259 -11.80 -17.12 0.80
N GLU A 260 -10.48 -17.17 0.95
CA GLU A 260 -9.79 -18.31 1.56
C GLU A 260 -9.68 -18.10 3.08
N GLU A 261 -9.70 -19.19 3.83
CA GLU A 261 -9.45 -19.15 5.27
C GLU A 261 -7.95 -19.04 5.53
N LEU A 262 -7.58 -18.25 6.55
CA LEU A 262 -6.19 -18.12 6.97
C LEU A 262 -5.63 -19.48 7.37
N PRO A 263 -4.43 -19.85 6.85
CA PRO A 263 -3.72 -21.01 7.36
C PRO A 263 -3.48 -20.91 8.86
N ASP A 264 -3.55 -22.04 9.57
CA ASP A 264 -3.44 -22.08 11.03
C ASP A 264 -2.12 -21.48 11.55
N GLU A 265 -1.02 -21.65 10.81
CA GLU A 265 0.28 -21.03 11.15
C GLU A 265 0.19 -19.50 11.12
N VAL A 266 -0.38 -18.92 10.06
CA VAL A 266 -0.54 -17.46 9.91
C VAL A 266 -1.47 -16.92 10.99
N ARG A 267 -2.58 -17.61 11.26
CA ARG A 267 -3.51 -17.26 12.34
C ARG A 267 -2.81 -17.26 13.71
N ALA A 268 -1.96 -18.26 13.98
CA ALA A 268 -1.20 -18.34 15.22
C ALA A 268 -0.18 -17.20 15.34
N ILE A 269 0.51 -16.85 14.25
CA ILE A 269 1.42 -15.70 14.20
C ILE A 269 0.66 -14.41 14.54
N TRP A 270 -0.48 -14.15 13.88
CA TRP A 270 -1.26 -12.93 14.12
C TRP A 270 -1.79 -12.83 15.54
N LYS A 271 -2.20 -13.96 16.13
CA LYS A 271 -2.61 -14.02 17.54
C LYS A 271 -1.45 -13.75 18.52
N GLY A 272 -0.22 -14.04 18.11
CA GLY A 272 0.99 -13.79 18.90
C GLY A 272 1.57 -12.39 18.74
N LEU A 273 1.04 -11.57 17.83
CA LEU A 273 1.43 -10.17 17.70
C LEU A 273 0.97 -9.38 18.93
N ASP A 274 1.79 -8.44 19.38
CA ASP A 274 1.45 -7.52 20.47
C ASP A 274 0.46 -6.45 19.97
N PHE A 275 -0.76 -6.90 19.66
CA PHE A 275 -1.83 -6.07 19.13
C PHE A 275 -2.97 -5.97 20.13
N SER A 276 -3.28 -4.74 20.53
CA SER A 276 -4.39 -4.44 21.42
C SER A 276 -5.59 -3.91 20.64
N GLU A 277 -6.66 -4.71 20.56
CA GLU A 277 -7.93 -4.29 19.96
C GLU A 277 -8.49 -3.04 20.66
N ALA A 278 -8.29 -2.94 21.98
CA ALA A 278 -8.75 -1.81 22.79
C ALA A 278 -7.98 -0.53 22.49
N GLU A 279 -6.66 -0.60 22.26
CA GLU A 279 -5.86 0.56 21.88
C GLU A 279 -6.15 0.99 20.44
N PHE A 280 -6.24 0.03 19.51
CA PHE A 280 -6.58 0.30 18.11
C PHE A 280 -7.93 1.02 17.98
N LEU A 281 -8.97 0.51 18.63
CA LEU A 281 -10.29 1.14 18.61
C LEU A 281 -10.35 2.40 19.49
N GLY A 282 -9.59 2.44 20.58
CA GLY A 282 -9.53 3.56 21.51
C GLY A 282 -9.02 4.86 20.85
N GLN A 283 -8.14 4.75 19.84
CA GLN A 283 -7.68 5.90 19.03
C GLN A 283 -8.84 6.65 18.35
N VAL A 284 -9.94 5.96 18.07
CA VAL A 284 -11.16 6.54 17.45
C VAL A 284 -12.35 6.57 18.43
N GLY A 285 -12.10 6.39 19.72
CA GLY A 285 -13.13 6.44 20.76
C GLY A 285 -14.08 5.24 20.78
N LEU A 286 -13.67 4.11 20.21
CA LEU A 286 -14.45 2.87 20.18
C LEU A 286 -13.87 1.83 21.14
N ALA A 287 -14.69 0.86 21.55
CA ALA A 287 -14.31 -0.16 22.52
C ALA A 287 -14.62 -1.60 22.09
N ALA A 288 -15.49 -1.79 21.10
CA ALA A 288 -15.93 -3.11 20.66
C ALA A 288 -15.79 -3.23 19.13
N PRO A 289 -15.15 -4.29 18.63
CA PRO A 289 -15.13 -4.59 17.19
C PRO A 289 -16.55 -4.82 16.67
N ALA A 290 -16.88 -4.25 15.51
CA ALA A 290 -18.22 -4.32 14.92
C ALA A 290 -18.36 -5.37 13.80
N GLY A 291 -17.24 -5.92 13.31
CA GLY A 291 -17.24 -6.84 12.16
C GLY A 291 -17.63 -8.28 12.49
N GLU A 292 -17.29 -9.20 11.58
CA GLU A 292 -17.61 -10.62 11.64
C GLU A 292 -17.20 -11.25 13.00
N LYS A 293 -18.16 -11.83 13.73
CA LYS A 293 -17.88 -12.55 14.98
C LYS A 293 -16.99 -13.76 14.72
N GLY A 294 -16.11 -14.05 15.68
CA GLY A 294 -15.14 -15.14 15.58
C GLY A 294 -13.89 -14.79 14.78
N ARG A 295 -13.74 -13.53 14.35
CA ARG A 295 -12.55 -12.99 13.70
C ARG A 295 -11.90 -11.94 14.60
N SER A 296 -10.58 -12.00 14.76
CA SER A 296 -9.85 -10.90 15.40
C SER A 296 -9.93 -9.62 14.55
N VAL A 297 -9.67 -8.46 15.13
CA VAL A 297 -9.60 -7.20 14.37
C VAL A 297 -8.56 -7.27 13.23
N LEU A 298 -7.43 -7.95 13.44
CA LEU A 298 -6.44 -8.18 12.38
C LEU A 298 -7.02 -9.02 11.24
N GLU A 299 -7.74 -10.10 11.55
CA GLU A 299 -8.43 -10.88 10.51
C GLU A 299 -9.41 -10.00 9.72
N GLN A 300 -10.27 -9.26 10.43
CA GLN A 300 -11.29 -8.39 9.84
C GLN A 300 -10.70 -7.33 8.90
N THR A 301 -9.54 -6.78 9.25
CA THR A 301 -8.93 -5.65 8.52
C THR A 301 -7.91 -6.07 7.46
N TRP A 302 -7.41 -7.31 7.50
CA TRP A 302 -6.36 -7.78 6.57
C TRP A 302 -6.82 -8.88 5.62
N SER A 303 -7.72 -9.76 6.07
CA SER A 303 -8.04 -11.02 5.37
C SER A 303 -9.52 -11.24 5.11
N ARG A 304 -10.40 -10.42 5.69
CA ARG A 304 -11.85 -10.53 5.47
C ARG A 304 -12.36 -9.42 4.56
N PRO A 305 -13.32 -9.72 3.67
CA PRO A 305 -14.01 -8.69 2.92
C PRO A 305 -15.01 -7.96 3.80
N THR A 306 -15.35 -6.71 3.45
CA THR A 306 -16.38 -5.92 4.14
C THR A 306 -17.26 -5.15 3.14
N ALA A 307 -18.43 -4.71 3.58
CA ALA A 307 -19.39 -3.91 2.84
C ALA A 307 -19.77 -2.64 3.63
N GLU A 308 -19.30 -1.46 3.23
CA GLU A 308 -19.52 -0.23 3.97
C GLU A 308 -20.50 0.73 3.27
N VAL A 309 -21.30 1.44 4.08
CA VAL A 309 -22.16 2.55 3.60
C VAL A 309 -21.43 3.86 3.84
N ASN A 310 -20.87 4.43 2.78
CA ASN A 310 -20.03 5.63 2.84
C ASN A 310 -20.85 6.91 2.84
N GLY A 311 -22.09 6.86 2.37
CA GLY A 311 -23.00 8.00 2.37
C GLY A 311 -24.42 7.57 2.08
N ILE A 312 -25.38 8.30 2.64
CA ILE A 312 -26.82 8.11 2.42
C ILE A 312 -27.50 9.47 2.33
N GLN A 313 -28.37 9.66 1.34
CA GLN A 313 -29.10 10.89 1.11
C GLN A 313 -30.57 10.60 0.82
N GLY A 314 -31.47 11.42 1.37
CA GLY A 314 -32.90 11.39 1.07
C GLY A 314 -33.67 12.36 1.96
N GLY A 315 -34.76 12.92 1.43
CA GLY A 315 -35.64 13.80 2.18
C GLY A 315 -34.99 15.12 2.59
N TYR A 316 -35.38 15.64 3.75
CA TYR A 316 -34.89 16.93 4.26
C TYR A 316 -33.70 16.75 5.20
N THR A 317 -32.53 17.23 4.78
CA THR A 317 -31.25 17.14 5.53
C THR A 317 -30.78 18.47 6.11
N GLY A 318 -31.53 19.55 5.90
CA GLY A 318 -31.22 20.89 6.40
C GLY A 318 -31.56 21.09 7.89
N LYS A 319 -31.22 22.27 8.44
CA LYS A 319 -31.57 22.64 9.82
C LYS A 319 -33.09 22.81 9.99
N GLY A 320 -33.69 22.07 10.91
CA GLY A 320 -35.11 22.15 11.23
C GLY A 320 -35.84 20.85 10.92
N PHE A 321 -37.15 20.91 10.69
CA PHE A 321 -37.97 19.73 10.41
C PHE A 321 -38.93 20.02 9.24
N LYS A 322 -39.01 19.08 8.29
CA LYS A 322 -39.93 19.14 7.14
C LYS A 322 -40.69 17.81 7.07
N THR A 323 -42.01 17.87 7.13
CA THR A 323 -42.93 16.71 7.05
C THR A 323 -43.07 16.19 5.62
N VAL A 324 -42.00 15.63 5.06
CA VAL A 324 -41.92 15.20 3.65
C VAL A 324 -41.58 13.71 3.52
N ILE A 325 -42.17 13.05 2.51
CA ILE A 325 -41.67 11.79 1.96
C ILE A 325 -40.90 12.15 0.69
N ALA A 326 -39.63 11.78 0.63
CA ALA A 326 -38.77 12.10 -0.50
C ALA A 326 -39.25 11.40 -1.77
N ALA A 327 -39.09 12.05 -2.92
CA ALA A 327 -39.29 11.39 -4.22
C ALA A 327 -38.28 10.25 -4.44
N GLU A 328 -37.05 10.47 -3.98
CA GLU A 328 -35.90 9.57 -4.17
C GLU A 328 -34.98 9.55 -2.94
N ALA A 329 -34.17 8.50 -2.84
CA ALA A 329 -33.08 8.36 -1.89
C ALA A 329 -31.89 7.66 -2.55
N SER A 330 -30.67 8.01 -2.17
CA SER A 330 -29.44 7.40 -2.69
C SER A 330 -28.48 6.99 -1.60
N ALA A 331 -27.60 6.03 -1.92
CA ALA A 331 -26.48 5.67 -1.07
C ALA A 331 -25.24 5.32 -1.88
N LYS A 332 -24.08 5.66 -1.33
CA LYS A 332 -22.76 5.26 -1.83
C LYS A 332 -22.26 4.12 -0.96
N VAL A 333 -22.02 2.97 -1.57
CA VAL A 333 -21.52 1.77 -0.91
C VAL A 333 -20.15 1.38 -1.45
N SER A 334 -19.33 0.78 -0.60
CA SER A 334 -18.07 0.18 -1.03
C SER A 334 -17.95 -1.24 -0.50
N PHE A 335 -17.28 -2.09 -1.27
CA PHE A 335 -16.92 -3.44 -0.87
C PHE A 335 -15.40 -3.56 -0.92
N ARG A 336 -14.78 -3.93 0.20
CA ARG A 336 -13.37 -4.31 0.21
C ARG A 336 -13.26 -5.79 -0.11
N LEU A 337 -12.40 -6.11 -1.08
CA LEU A 337 -12.23 -7.47 -1.58
C LEU A 337 -10.93 -8.09 -1.07
N VAL A 338 -10.92 -9.42 -0.95
CA VAL A 338 -9.78 -10.25 -0.58
C VAL A 338 -9.77 -11.52 -1.45
N GLY A 339 -8.69 -12.29 -1.39
CA GLY A 339 -8.57 -13.55 -2.08
C GLY A 339 -8.68 -13.42 -3.59
N ARG A 340 -9.52 -14.27 -4.16
CA ARG A 340 -9.81 -14.35 -5.60
C ARG A 340 -11.19 -13.78 -5.94
N GLN A 341 -11.73 -12.90 -5.10
CA GLN A 341 -13.02 -12.26 -5.35
C GLN A 341 -13.00 -11.46 -6.66
N ASP A 342 -14.07 -11.58 -7.44
CA ASP A 342 -14.23 -10.91 -8.72
C ASP A 342 -15.06 -9.62 -8.54
N PRO A 343 -14.48 -8.42 -8.76
CA PRO A 343 -15.16 -7.13 -8.62
C PRO A 343 -16.49 -7.05 -9.39
N ALA A 344 -16.55 -7.62 -10.60
CA ALA A 344 -17.75 -7.57 -11.42
C ALA A 344 -18.87 -8.45 -10.85
N LYS A 345 -18.52 -9.61 -10.28
CA LYS A 345 -19.50 -10.49 -9.62
C LYS A 345 -20.03 -9.87 -8.33
N ILE A 346 -19.18 -9.22 -7.54
CA ILE A 346 -19.61 -8.54 -6.32
C ILE A 346 -20.58 -7.41 -6.65
N ARG A 347 -20.26 -6.59 -7.65
CA ARG A 347 -21.19 -5.55 -8.14
C ARG A 347 -22.51 -6.13 -8.61
N ALA A 348 -22.48 -7.18 -9.44
CA ALA A 348 -23.68 -7.85 -9.91
C ALA A 348 -24.51 -8.45 -8.77
N ALA A 349 -23.87 -8.99 -7.73
CA ALA A 349 -24.53 -9.51 -6.54
C ALA A 349 -25.23 -8.40 -5.74
N PHE A 350 -24.58 -7.25 -5.55
CA PHE A 350 -25.20 -6.08 -4.91
C PHE A 350 -26.40 -5.56 -5.70
N ARG A 351 -26.24 -5.34 -7.02
CA ARG A 351 -27.36 -4.89 -7.88
C ARG A 351 -28.55 -5.84 -7.81
N ARG A 352 -28.31 -7.14 -7.90
CA ARG A 352 -29.37 -8.17 -7.77
C ARG A 352 -30.03 -8.10 -6.39
N PHE A 353 -29.24 -8.01 -5.33
CA PHE A 353 -29.73 -7.91 -3.95
C PHE A 353 -30.67 -6.71 -3.75
N VAL A 354 -30.32 -5.56 -4.32
CA VAL A 354 -31.17 -4.35 -4.34
C VAL A 354 -32.43 -4.61 -5.18
N THR A 355 -32.27 -5.09 -6.42
CA THR A 355 -33.39 -5.25 -7.36
C THR A 355 -34.46 -6.22 -6.86
N GLU A 356 -34.07 -7.32 -6.24
CA GLU A 356 -34.99 -8.31 -5.68
C GLU A 356 -35.82 -7.78 -4.49
N ARG A 357 -35.40 -6.66 -3.87
CA ARG A 357 -36.03 -6.05 -2.70
C ARG A 357 -36.80 -4.77 -3.04
N LEU A 358 -36.88 -4.40 -4.33
CA LEU A 358 -37.65 -3.25 -4.78
C LEU A 358 -39.15 -3.58 -4.86
N PRO A 359 -40.03 -2.71 -4.35
CA PRO A 359 -41.45 -2.75 -4.68
C PRO A 359 -41.69 -2.56 -6.19
N ALA A 360 -42.81 -3.10 -6.70
CA ALA A 360 -43.13 -3.07 -8.13
C ALA A 360 -43.19 -1.65 -8.73
N ASP A 361 -43.63 -0.67 -7.95
CA ASP A 361 -43.77 0.74 -8.39
C ASP A 361 -42.50 1.59 -8.17
N ALA A 362 -41.43 1.01 -7.62
CA ALA A 362 -40.15 1.70 -7.43
C ALA A 362 -39.22 1.51 -8.63
N ARG A 363 -38.35 2.50 -8.87
CA ARG A 363 -37.28 2.44 -9.88
C ARG A 363 -35.92 2.52 -9.18
N VAL A 364 -34.91 1.88 -9.78
CA VAL A 364 -33.53 1.93 -9.30
C VAL A 364 -32.59 2.33 -10.43
N GLU A 365 -31.61 3.16 -10.11
CA GLU A 365 -30.47 3.50 -10.95
C GLU A 365 -29.18 3.16 -10.19
N PHE A 366 -28.14 2.75 -10.92
CA PHE A 366 -26.83 2.40 -10.37
C PHE A 366 -25.74 3.19 -11.08
N HIS A 367 -24.78 3.72 -10.32
CA HIS A 367 -23.63 4.46 -10.85
C HIS A 367 -22.33 3.83 -10.33
N GLU A 368 -21.45 3.44 -11.23
CA GLU A 368 -20.20 2.74 -10.87
C GLU A 368 -19.13 3.71 -10.38
N HIS A 369 -18.42 3.30 -9.31
CA HIS A 369 -17.28 4.03 -8.76
C HIS A 369 -16.06 3.11 -8.65
N GLY A 370 -15.53 2.69 -9.81
CA GLY A 370 -14.33 1.87 -9.90
C GLY A 370 -14.50 0.44 -9.37
N GLY A 371 -13.49 -0.39 -9.66
CA GLY A 371 -13.46 -1.78 -9.26
C GLY A 371 -12.06 -2.36 -9.46
N SER A 372 -11.48 -2.96 -8.44
CA SER A 372 -10.17 -3.61 -8.49
C SER A 372 -10.17 -4.91 -7.68
N PRO A 373 -9.53 -5.99 -8.19
CA PRO A 373 -9.33 -7.20 -7.40
C PRO A 373 -8.38 -6.90 -6.23
N SER A 374 -8.39 -7.77 -5.23
CA SER A 374 -7.31 -7.85 -4.25
C SER A 374 -6.02 -8.29 -4.91
N ILE A 375 -4.91 -7.97 -4.25
CA ILE A 375 -3.59 -8.48 -4.59
C ILE A 375 -3.16 -9.34 -3.44
N GLU A 376 -2.73 -10.56 -3.73
CA GLU A 376 -2.24 -11.50 -2.74
C GLU A 376 -1.05 -12.27 -3.29
N LEU A 377 0.00 -12.35 -2.47
CA LEU A 377 1.07 -13.31 -2.67
C LEU A 377 0.75 -14.55 -1.82
N PRO A 378 0.65 -15.76 -2.41
CA PRO A 378 0.36 -16.96 -1.64
C PRO A 378 1.37 -17.15 -0.51
N PHE A 379 0.89 -17.50 0.68
CA PHE A 379 1.76 -17.71 1.86
C PHE A 379 2.85 -18.77 1.61
N GLU A 380 2.61 -19.74 0.73
CA GLU A 380 3.57 -20.79 0.36
C GLU A 380 4.50 -20.41 -0.80
N SER A 381 4.48 -19.15 -1.28
CA SER A 381 5.41 -18.68 -2.31
C SER A 381 6.86 -18.93 -1.87
N PRO A 382 7.69 -19.60 -2.69
CA PRO A 382 9.09 -19.81 -2.37
C PRO A 382 9.82 -18.50 -2.09
N GLU A 383 9.56 -17.47 -2.88
CA GLU A 383 10.18 -16.15 -2.76
C GLU A 383 9.79 -15.47 -1.44
N LEU A 384 8.52 -15.56 -1.04
CA LEU A 384 8.03 -15.07 0.25
C LEU A 384 8.71 -15.77 1.43
N GLN A 385 8.80 -17.10 1.38
CA GLN A 385 9.43 -17.88 2.45
C GLN A 385 10.92 -17.58 2.57
N ALA A 386 11.63 -17.42 1.44
CA ALA A 386 13.03 -16.98 1.44
C ALA A 386 13.20 -15.58 2.02
N ALA A 387 12.38 -14.62 1.60
CA ALA A 387 12.45 -13.26 2.12
C ALA A 387 12.12 -13.20 3.63
N ARG A 388 11.08 -13.93 4.07
CA ARG A 388 10.71 -14.05 5.49
C ARG A 388 11.85 -14.63 6.31
N ALA A 389 12.50 -15.70 5.84
CA ALA A 389 13.65 -16.29 6.52
C ALA A 389 14.85 -15.33 6.57
N ALA A 390 15.15 -14.64 5.46
CA ALA A 390 16.22 -13.65 5.37
C ALA A 390 16.02 -12.49 6.36
N LEU A 391 14.80 -11.93 6.44
CA LEU A 391 14.46 -10.88 7.40
C LEU A 391 14.53 -11.38 8.84
N SER A 392 14.02 -12.58 9.11
CA SER A 392 14.05 -13.19 10.45
C SER A 392 15.48 -13.43 10.96
N ALA A 393 16.46 -13.57 10.07
CA ALA A 393 17.86 -13.72 10.43
C ALA A 393 18.56 -12.38 10.74
N GLU A 394 17.99 -11.24 10.34
CA GLU A 394 18.56 -9.91 10.58
C GLU A 394 18.00 -9.24 11.83
N TRP A 395 16.71 -9.44 12.09
CA TRP A 395 15.99 -8.74 13.14
C TRP A 395 15.86 -9.56 14.43
N PRO A 396 15.71 -8.91 15.60
CA PRO A 396 15.59 -9.61 16.88
C PRO A 396 14.37 -10.52 16.97
N LYS A 397 13.26 -10.12 16.33
CA LYS A 397 12.02 -10.89 16.24
C LYS A 397 11.84 -11.42 14.82
N PRO A 398 11.21 -12.60 14.65
CA PRO A 398 10.99 -13.18 13.33
C PRO A 398 10.09 -12.28 12.48
N ALA A 399 10.32 -12.32 11.17
CA ALA A 399 9.50 -11.58 10.22
C ALA A 399 8.08 -12.12 10.18
N VAL A 400 7.12 -11.20 10.15
CA VAL A 400 5.69 -11.53 10.15
C VAL A 400 5.08 -11.19 8.79
N MET A 401 4.11 -12.00 8.37
CA MET A 401 3.35 -11.74 7.15
C MET A 401 2.09 -10.97 7.56
N ILE A 402 1.91 -9.77 7.04
CA ILE A 402 0.75 -8.92 7.35
C ILE A 402 -0.09 -8.74 6.09
N GLY A 403 -1.35 -8.32 6.27
CA GLY A 403 -2.13 -7.73 5.19
C GLY A 403 -2.25 -6.24 5.39
N MET A 404 -2.72 -5.53 4.36
CA MET A 404 -2.98 -4.11 4.45
C MET A 404 -4.43 -3.81 4.06
N GLY A 405 -5.05 -2.92 4.84
CA GLY A 405 -6.43 -2.51 4.63
C GLY A 405 -6.65 -1.61 3.40
N GLY A 406 -5.57 -1.01 2.91
CA GLY A 406 -5.53 -0.11 1.77
C GLY A 406 -5.12 -0.80 0.46
N SER A 407 -4.80 0.03 -0.53
CA SER A 407 -4.40 -0.40 -1.87
C SER A 407 -3.17 0.41 -2.29
N ILE A 408 -2.08 -0.25 -2.71
CA ILE A 408 -0.94 0.39 -3.37
C ILE A 408 -1.11 0.16 -4.87
N PRO A 409 -1.40 1.20 -5.68
CA PRO A 409 -1.79 1.03 -7.07
C PRO A 409 -0.81 0.23 -7.92
N VAL A 410 0.50 0.54 -7.83
CA VAL A 410 1.54 -0.09 -8.66
C VAL A 410 1.62 -1.61 -8.49
N VAL A 411 1.41 -2.11 -7.26
CA VAL A 411 1.46 -3.56 -6.97
C VAL A 411 0.36 -4.28 -7.75
N GLY A 412 -0.82 -3.66 -7.85
CA GLY A 412 -1.92 -4.20 -8.65
C GLY A 412 -1.62 -4.19 -10.14
N GLU A 413 -0.86 -3.21 -10.60
CA GLU A 413 -0.48 -3.08 -12.01
C GLU A 413 0.63 -4.06 -12.39
N PHE A 414 1.60 -4.33 -11.50
CA PHE A 414 2.57 -5.42 -11.71
C PHE A 414 1.86 -6.76 -11.92
N GLN A 415 0.88 -7.08 -11.08
CA GLN A 415 0.13 -8.32 -11.23
C GLN A 415 -0.72 -8.32 -12.51
N ARG A 416 -1.49 -7.26 -12.77
CA ARG A 416 -2.41 -7.22 -13.92
C ARG A 416 -1.71 -7.14 -15.28
N ARG A 417 -0.67 -6.30 -15.39
CA ARG A 417 -0.02 -5.98 -16.67
C ARG A 417 1.16 -6.88 -16.95
N LEU A 418 1.95 -7.19 -15.93
CA LEU A 418 3.19 -7.96 -16.06
C LEU A 418 3.02 -9.42 -15.62
N GLY A 419 1.92 -9.77 -14.94
CA GLY A 419 1.75 -11.12 -14.38
C GLY A 419 2.72 -11.41 -13.22
N MET A 420 3.27 -10.37 -12.62
CA MET A 420 4.35 -10.43 -11.64
C MET A 420 3.82 -10.29 -10.22
N GLY A 421 4.17 -11.22 -9.34
CA GLY A 421 3.92 -11.11 -7.90
C GLY A 421 4.80 -10.03 -7.27
N SER A 422 4.51 -9.62 -6.03
CA SER A 422 5.29 -8.60 -5.34
C SER A 422 5.52 -8.96 -3.88
N LEU A 423 6.75 -8.76 -3.41
CA LEU A 423 7.11 -8.74 -2.00
C LEU A 423 7.16 -7.29 -1.54
N LEU A 424 6.26 -6.92 -0.65
CA LEU A 424 6.22 -5.59 -0.06
C LEU A 424 7.01 -5.62 1.25
N ILE A 425 8.22 -5.09 1.23
CA ILE A 425 9.17 -5.12 2.34
C ILE A 425 9.67 -3.71 2.56
N GLY A 426 9.21 -3.06 3.62
CA GLY A 426 9.67 -1.74 4.02
C GLY A 426 10.08 -1.71 5.48
N PHE A 427 10.76 -0.64 5.84
CA PHE A 427 11.40 -0.48 7.15
C PHE A 427 10.91 0.76 7.90
N GLY A 428 9.83 1.38 7.43
CA GLY A 428 9.15 2.48 8.11
C GLY A 428 8.52 2.04 9.44
N LEU A 429 8.31 3.01 10.33
CA LEU A 429 7.62 2.86 11.61
C LEU A 429 6.39 3.76 11.68
N GLY A 430 5.40 3.35 12.46
CA GLY A 430 4.15 4.10 12.62
C GLY A 430 4.32 5.53 13.16
N ASP A 431 5.45 5.84 13.82
CA ASP A 431 5.77 7.17 14.33
C ASP A 431 6.69 8.00 13.41
N ASP A 432 6.98 7.54 12.18
CA ASP A 432 7.85 8.21 11.20
C ASP A 432 7.28 9.54 10.67
N ARG A 433 5.99 9.83 10.95
CA ARG A 433 5.31 11.07 10.54
C ARG A 433 5.35 11.30 9.02
N ILE A 434 5.21 10.22 8.26
CA ILE A 434 5.02 10.25 6.81
C ILE A 434 3.89 11.26 6.48
N HIS A 435 4.09 12.04 5.42
CA HIS A 435 3.21 13.12 4.95
C HIS A 435 2.98 14.27 5.94
N SER A 436 3.70 14.32 7.07
CA SER A 436 3.54 15.34 8.11
C SER A 436 4.84 16.09 8.42
N PRO A 437 4.77 17.26 9.09
CA PRO A 437 5.95 17.96 9.59
C PRO A 437 6.79 17.10 10.54
N ASN A 438 8.11 17.26 10.43
CA ASN A 438 9.10 16.52 11.22
C ASN A 438 9.11 15.02 10.91
N GLU A 439 8.86 14.67 9.64
CA GLU A 439 9.14 13.32 9.13
C GLU A 439 10.53 12.86 9.57
N LYS A 440 10.60 11.62 10.04
CA LYS A 440 11.82 10.99 10.53
C LYS A 440 11.93 9.57 10.04
N TYR A 441 13.16 9.07 10.03
CA TYR A 441 13.45 7.67 9.77
C TYR A 441 14.52 7.15 10.73
N GLU A 442 14.28 6.03 11.38
CA GLU A 442 15.21 5.51 12.39
C GLU A 442 16.53 5.06 11.74
N MET A 443 17.65 5.41 12.38
CA MET A 443 18.97 4.96 11.92
C MET A 443 19.10 3.44 11.93
N THR A 444 18.41 2.76 12.86
CA THR A 444 18.32 1.30 12.91
C THR A 444 17.53 0.75 11.73
N SER A 445 16.42 1.38 11.32
CA SER A 445 15.68 1.01 10.11
C SER A 445 16.55 1.16 8.87
N PHE A 446 17.26 2.28 8.71
CA PHE A 446 18.14 2.47 7.56
C PHE A 446 19.28 1.44 7.53
N ALA A 447 19.99 1.24 8.65
CA ALA A 447 21.12 0.31 8.72
C ALA A 447 20.69 -1.16 8.53
N LYS A 448 19.65 -1.61 9.25
CA LYS A 448 19.18 -2.99 9.17
C LYS A 448 18.37 -3.25 7.91
N GLY A 449 17.75 -2.23 7.31
CA GLY A 449 17.11 -2.32 6.01
C GLY A 449 18.10 -2.64 4.89
N GLN A 450 19.27 -1.99 4.89
CA GLN A 450 20.36 -2.33 3.94
C GLN A 450 20.78 -3.80 4.08
N ARG A 451 21.02 -4.24 5.31
CA ARG A 451 21.41 -5.61 5.62
C ARG A 451 20.31 -6.61 5.25
N SER A 452 19.06 -6.25 5.49
CA SER A 452 17.88 -7.04 5.14
C SER A 452 17.81 -7.28 3.64
N TRP A 453 17.95 -6.24 2.82
CA TRP A 453 17.97 -6.40 1.36
C TRP A 453 19.14 -7.24 0.87
N ALA A 454 20.33 -7.11 1.49
CA ALA A 454 21.44 -7.98 1.15
C ALA A 454 21.11 -9.46 1.41
N ARG A 455 20.50 -9.78 2.55
CA ARG A 455 20.06 -11.15 2.85
C ARG A 455 18.94 -11.64 1.92
N VAL A 456 18.00 -10.79 1.57
CA VAL A 456 16.89 -11.13 0.67
C VAL A 456 17.44 -11.45 -0.73
N LEU A 457 18.34 -10.61 -1.26
CA LEU A 457 19.00 -10.84 -2.54
C LEU A 457 19.79 -12.16 -2.54
N GLU A 458 20.52 -12.46 -1.46
CA GLU A 458 21.22 -13.75 -1.29
C GLU A 458 20.24 -14.93 -1.34
N ALA A 459 19.17 -14.84 -0.54
CA ALA A 459 18.21 -15.93 -0.38
C ALA A 459 17.49 -16.21 -1.69
N LEU A 460 17.06 -15.18 -2.42
CA LEU A 460 16.45 -15.31 -3.74
C LEU A 460 17.44 -15.87 -4.75
N GLY A 461 18.68 -15.36 -4.79
CA GLY A 461 19.72 -15.82 -5.72
C GLY A 461 20.04 -17.31 -5.60
N ARG A 462 19.91 -17.88 -4.40
CA ARG A 462 20.14 -19.31 -4.13
C ARG A 462 18.99 -20.23 -4.58
N GLN A 463 17.78 -19.71 -4.84
CA GLN A 463 16.62 -20.55 -5.17
C GLN A 463 16.70 -21.24 -6.54
N ARG A 464 17.54 -20.73 -7.45
CA ARG A 464 17.73 -21.29 -8.81
C ARG A 464 19.18 -21.71 -9.12
N ALA A 465 20.05 -21.75 -8.10
CA ALA A 465 21.47 -22.11 -8.24
C ALA A 465 21.70 -23.63 -8.38
#